data_AF-A0A1R3JL43-F1
#
_entry.id   AF-A0A1R3JL43-F1
#
_cell.length_a   1.000
_cell.length_b   1.000
_cell.length_c   1.000
_cell.angle_alpha   90.00
_cell.angle_beta   90.00
_cell.angle_gamma   90.00
#
_symmetry.space_group_name_H-M   'P 1'
#
loop_
_entity.id
_entity.type
_entity.pdbx_description
1 polymer ?
#
loop_
_entity_poly.entity_id
_entity_poly.type
_entity_poly.pdbx_seq_one_letter_code
_entity_poly.pdbx_strand_id
1 'polypeptide(L)'
;TKWCPAPGCEYAVEFASGSGNFDVSCICSHSFCWNCTEEAHRPVDCATVAKWILKNSAESENMKWILANSKPCPKCKRPIEKNQGCMHITCTPPCKFEFCWLCLGAWAEHGERTGGFYACNRYEAAEQEGVYDEAERRREMAKNSLEKYTHYYERWASNQLSRQKALAVLNQMQTVQLEKLSDLQCTPETQLKFIIDAWLEIVECTRVLKWTYAYGEAESGLERLHQCAEKELNKFITGDGPSMEFDEFRAKLAGLT
;
A
#
# COMPACT_ATOMS: atom_id res chain seq x y z
N THR A 1 22.63 -16.27 -11.85
CA THR A 1 23.21 -15.22 -10.98
C THR A 1 22.67 -13.86 -11.37
N LYS A 2 22.32 -12.98 -10.41
CA LYS A 2 21.91 -11.59 -10.65
C LYS A 2 22.60 -10.67 -9.64
N TRP A 3 22.99 -9.48 -10.07
CA TRP A 3 23.59 -8.47 -9.22
C TRP A 3 22.56 -7.84 -8.28
N CYS A 4 22.99 -7.51 -7.06
CA CYS A 4 22.16 -6.78 -6.12
C CYS A 4 21.89 -5.35 -6.65
N PRO A 5 20.63 -4.88 -6.68
CA PRO A 5 20.30 -3.54 -7.16
C PRO A 5 20.57 -2.43 -6.13
N ALA A 6 21.01 -2.77 -4.91
CA ALA A 6 21.29 -1.79 -3.87
C ALA A 6 22.45 -0.86 -4.29
N PRO A 7 22.31 0.47 -4.12
CA PRO A 7 23.39 1.41 -4.44
C PRO A 7 24.69 1.07 -3.71
N GLY A 8 25.79 0.94 -4.45
CA GLY A 8 27.13 0.65 -3.90
C GLY A 8 27.35 -0.80 -3.47
N CYS A 9 26.41 -1.72 -3.74
CA CYS A 9 26.61 -3.14 -3.47
C CYS A 9 27.26 -3.85 -4.66
N GLU A 10 28.36 -4.57 -4.42
CA GLU A 10 29.09 -5.33 -5.44
C GLU A 10 28.84 -6.85 -5.33
N TYR A 11 27.80 -7.26 -4.60
CA TYR A 11 27.46 -8.67 -4.45
C TYR A 11 26.42 -9.11 -5.47
N ALA A 12 26.50 -10.37 -5.87
CA ALA A 12 25.51 -11.03 -6.70
C ALA A 12 24.90 -12.22 -5.96
N VAL A 13 23.63 -12.50 -6.26
CA VAL A 13 22.88 -13.62 -5.69
C VAL A 13 22.80 -14.73 -6.74
N GLU A 14 22.98 -15.97 -6.29
CA GLU A 14 22.67 -17.16 -7.08
C GLU A 14 21.31 -17.70 -6.65
N PHE A 15 20.47 -18.04 -7.62
CA PHE A 15 19.11 -18.50 -7.36
C PHE A 15 18.91 -19.89 -7.94
N ALA A 16 18.63 -20.85 -7.07
CA ALA A 16 18.22 -22.20 -7.45
C ALA A 16 16.72 -22.19 -7.76
N SER A 17 16.36 -22.56 -8.98
CA SER A 17 14.96 -22.61 -9.43
C SER A 17 14.20 -23.73 -8.72
N GLY A 18 12.93 -23.52 -8.37
CA GLY A 18 12.04 -24.59 -7.88
C GLY A 18 11.18 -24.29 -6.64
N SER A 19 11.41 -23.18 -5.94
CA SER A 19 10.69 -22.84 -4.70
C SER A 19 9.36 -22.10 -4.92
N GLY A 20 9.09 -21.65 -6.16
CA GLY A 20 8.00 -20.72 -6.47
C GLY A 20 8.15 -19.34 -5.80
N ASN A 21 9.16 -19.13 -4.94
CA ASN A 21 9.49 -17.85 -4.32
C ASN A 21 10.63 -17.19 -5.08
N PHE A 22 10.36 -16.03 -5.66
CA PHE A 22 11.36 -15.26 -6.38
C PHE A 22 11.98 -14.15 -5.52
N ASP A 23 11.48 -13.90 -4.31
CA ASP A 23 12.11 -12.93 -3.41
C ASP A 23 13.45 -13.51 -2.92
N VAL A 24 14.53 -12.77 -3.15
CA VAL A 24 15.89 -13.13 -2.74
C VAL A 24 16.49 -12.03 -1.89
N SER A 25 17.38 -12.41 -0.97
CA SER A 25 18.10 -11.48 -0.10
C SER A 25 19.59 -11.53 -0.39
N CYS A 26 20.18 -10.35 -0.55
CA CYS A 26 21.62 -10.19 -0.63
C CYS A 26 22.23 -10.17 0.79
N ILE A 27 23.53 -10.48 0.90
CA ILE A 27 24.28 -10.38 2.16
C ILE A 27 24.39 -8.93 2.68
N CYS A 28 24.15 -7.92 1.83
CA CYS A 28 24.00 -6.53 2.26
C CYS A 28 22.61 -6.23 2.87
N SER A 29 21.80 -7.27 3.13
CA SER A 29 20.42 -7.21 3.64
C SER A 29 19.40 -6.58 2.70
N HIS A 30 19.77 -6.26 1.46
CA HIS A 30 18.80 -5.82 0.45
C HIS A 30 18.03 -7.01 -0.13
N SER A 31 16.71 -6.97 -0.03
CA SER A 31 15.79 -7.99 -0.57
C SER A 31 15.07 -7.48 -1.82
N PHE A 32 15.16 -8.25 -2.91
CA PHE A 32 14.60 -7.90 -4.22
C PHE A 32 13.99 -9.13 -4.90
N CYS A 33 13.08 -8.91 -5.84
CA CYS A 33 12.50 -9.96 -6.65
C CYS A 33 13.47 -10.38 -7.75
N TRP A 34 13.77 -11.68 -7.81
CA TRP A 34 14.62 -12.26 -8.82
C TRP A 34 14.10 -12.04 -10.24
N ASN A 35 12.79 -11.99 -10.46
CA ASN A 35 12.23 -11.87 -11.81
C ASN A 35 12.32 -10.43 -12.34
N CYS A 36 11.75 -9.47 -11.61
CA CYS A 36 11.60 -8.08 -12.07
C CYS A 36 12.64 -7.10 -11.49
N THR A 37 13.50 -7.53 -10.57
CA THR A 37 14.54 -6.72 -9.89
C THR A 37 14.04 -5.55 -9.04
N GLU A 38 12.71 -5.37 -8.95
CA GLU A 38 12.09 -4.50 -7.97
C GLU A 38 12.29 -5.03 -6.55
N GLU A 39 11.99 -4.20 -5.55
CA GLU A 39 11.93 -4.63 -4.15
C GLU A 39 11.11 -5.92 -3.99
N ALA A 40 11.55 -6.80 -3.08
CA ALA A 40 10.82 -8.02 -2.74
C ALA A 40 9.35 -7.68 -2.43
N HIS A 41 8.44 -8.29 -3.17
CA HIS A 41 7.08 -7.78 -3.29
C HIS A 41 6.00 -8.82 -3.03
N ARG A 42 6.36 -9.96 -2.43
CA ARG A 42 5.32 -10.87 -1.94
C ARG A 42 4.38 -10.20 -0.93
N PRO A 43 3.07 -10.51 -1.02
CA PRO A 43 2.45 -11.61 -1.79
C PRO A 43 2.11 -11.28 -3.26
N VAL A 44 2.44 -10.09 -3.75
CA VAL A 44 1.99 -9.58 -5.05
C VAL A 44 2.86 -10.11 -6.19
N ASP A 45 2.28 -10.35 -7.35
CA ASP A 45 3.01 -10.77 -8.55
C ASP A 45 3.68 -9.58 -9.27
N CYS A 46 4.65 -9.89 -10.12
CA CYS A 46 5.44 -8.88 -10.82
C CYS A 46 4.60 -7.99 -11.77
N ALA A 47 3.52 -8.52 -12.38
CA ALA A 47 2.70 -7.75 -13.31
C ALA A 47 1.87 -6.70 -12.55
N THR A 48 1.31 -7.06 -11.40
CA THR A 48 0.60 -6.12 -10.52
C THR A 48 1.55 -5.03 -10.00
N VAL A 49 2.78 -5.38 -9.60
CA VAL A 49 3.81 -4.41 -9.18
C VAL A 49 4.15 -3.44 -10.32
N ALA A 50 4.37 -3.94 -11.54
CA ALA A 50 4.68 -3.10 -12.69
C ALA A 50 3.54 -2.10 -13.00
N LYS A 51 2.28 -2.54 -12.94
CA LYS A 51 1.11 -1.67 -13.11
C LYS A 51 1.04 -0.60 -12.02
N TRP A 52 1.27 -0.97 -10.76
CA TRP A 52 1.28 -0.03 -9.63
C TRP A 52 2.37 1.04 -9.77
N ILE A 53 3.59 0.62 -10.12
CA ILE A 53 4.72 1.54 -10.36
C ILE A 53 4.41 2.48 -11.53
N LEU A 54 3.94 1.94 -12.66
CA LEU A 54 3.57 2.75 -13.83
C LEU A 54 2.50 3.78 -13.49
N LYS A 55 1.44 3.37 -12.78
CA LYS A 55 0.38 4.26 -12.32
C LYS A 55 0.94 5.39 -11.44
N ASN A 56 1.77 5.04 -10.46
CA ASN A 56 2.40 6.05 -9.60
C ASN A 56 3.35 6.98 -10.36
N SER A 57 4.00 6.51 -11.42
CA SER A 57 4.88 7.35 -12.25
C SER A 57 4.12 8.37 -13.11
N ALA A 58 2.85 8.07 -13.43
CA ALA A 58 1.98 8.98 -14.19
C ALA A 58 1.36 10.08 -13.30
N GLU A 59 1.35 9.89 -11.97
CA GLU A 59 0.77 10.83 -11.01
C GLU A 59 1.76 11.94 -10.61
N SER A 60 1.24 13.15 -10.38
CA SER A 60 2.04 14.32 -10.02
C SER A 60 2.81 14.10 -8.71
N GLU A 61 4.13 14.32 -8.71
CA GLU A 61 4.97 14.25 -7.50
C GLU A 61 4.48 15.20 -6.40
N ASN A 62 4.04 16.41 -6.77
CA ASN A 62 3.48 17.36 -5.80
C ASN A 62 2.19 16.81 -5.17
N MET A 63 1.31 16.18 -5.97
CA MET A 63 0.09 15.56 -5.45
C MET A 63 0.43 14.40 -4.52
N LYS A 64 1.30 13.49 -4.94
CA LYS A 64 1.77 12.36 -4.14
C LYS A 64 2.41 12.79 -2.82
N TRP A 65 3.19 13.87 -2.83
CA TRP A 65 3.79 14.42 -1.62
C TRP A 65 2.73 14.96 -0.67
N ILE A 66 1.76 15.73 -1.18
CA ILE A 66 0.64 16.26 -0.38
C ILE A 66 -0.14 15.11 0.27
N LEU A 67 -0.52 14.10 -0.51
CA LEU A 67 -1.25 12.92 -0.01
C LEU A 67 -0.48 12.17 1.10
N ALA A 68 0.83 11.99 0.93
CA ALA A 68 1.64 11.24 1.89
C ALA A 68 1.91 12.01 3.19
N ASN A 69 2.06 13.33 3.11
CA ASN A 69 2.67 14.13 4.18
C ASN A 69 1.76 15.19 4.79
N SER A 70 0.65 15.58 4.16
CA SER A 70 -0.16 16.71 4.62
C SER A 70 -1.65 16.40 4.63
N LYS A 71 -2.30 16.55 5.79
CA LYS A 71 -3.76 16.41 5.94
C LYS A 71 -4.35 17.47 6.88
N PRO A 72 -5.59 17.93 6.68
CA PRO A 72 -6.25 18.81 7.63
C PRO A 72 -6.73 18.04 8.86
N CYS A 73 -6.66 18.65 10.04
CA CYS A 73 -7.30 18.11 11.24
C CYS A 73 -8.80 17.92 11.01
N PRO A 74 -9.39 16.75 11.27
CA PRO A 74 -10.82 16.51 11.04
C PRO A 74 -11.71 17.44 11.87
N LYS A 75 -11.28 17.86 13.07
CA LYS A 75 -12.03 18.73 13.99
C LYS A 75 -11.87 20.22 13.71
N CYS A 76 -10.64 20.73 13.52
CA CYS A 76 -10.38 22.17 13.39
C CYS A 76 -9.86 22.62 12.01
N LYS A 77 -9.68 21.69 11.07
CA LYS A 77 -9.22 21.90 9.69
C LYS A 77 -7.81 22.51 9.54
N ARG A 78 -7.09 22.76 10.64
CA ARG A 78 -5.68 23.17 10.61
C ARG A 78 -4.84 22.14 9.83
N PRO A 79 -3.97 22.56 8.89
CA PRO A 79 -3.08 21.65 8.19
C PRO A 79 -2.11 20.98 9.19
N ILE A 80 -1.92 19.68 9.04
CA ILE A 80 -1.03 18.85 9.83
C ILE A 80 -0.06 18.15 8.88
N GLU A 81 1.23 18.31 9.16
CA GLU A 81 2.29 17.56 8.50
C GLU A 81 2.60 16.27 9.29
N LYS A 82 2.74 15.15 8.60
CA LYS A 82 3.01 13.84 9.20
C LYS A 82 4.45 13.76 9.69
N ASN A 83 4.64 13.77 11.01
CA ASN A 83 5.99 13.84 11.58
C ASN A 83 6.51 12.55 12.22
N GLN A 84 5.68 11.55 12.58
CA GLN A 84 6.15 10.49 13.49
C GLN A 84 5.87 9.03 13.13
N GLY A 85 5.27 8.71 11.96
CA GLY A 85 5.11 7.32 11.50
C GLY A 85 4.09 6.49 12.30
N CYS A 86 3.71 6.94 13.50
CA CYS A 86 2.52 6.48 14.19
C CYS A 86 1.25 6.93 13.45
N MET A 87 0.25 6.05 13.37
CA MET A 87 -1.05 6.39 12.79
C MET A 87 -1.92 7.19 13.76
N HIS A 88 -1.60 7.16 15.05
CA HIS A 88 -2.23 7.99 16.06
C HIS A 88 -1.64 9.40 16.01
N ILE A 89 -2.49 10.39 15.68
CA ILE A 89 -2.10 11.79 15.60
C ILE A 89 -2.92 12.60 16.61
N THR A 90 -2.23 13.38 17.43
CA THR A 90 -2.82 14.37 18.34
C THR A 90 -2.64 15.76 17.74
N CYS A 91 -3.73 16.46 17.44
CA CYS A 91 -3.70 17.82 16.90
C CYS A 91 -3.07 18.80 17.91
N THR A 92 -2.26 19.74 17.42
CA THR A 92 -1.61 20.74 18.29
C THR A 92 -2.63 21.64 19.01
N PRO A 93 -2.30 22.14 20.21
CA PRO A 93 -3.16 23.08 20.95
C PRO A 93 -3.60 24.28 20.10
N PRO A 94 -4.82 24.80 20.31
CA PRO A 94 -5.76 24.45 21.38
C PRO A 94 -6.66 23.23 21.09
N CYS A 95 -6.54 22.59 19.92
CA CYS A 95 -7.51 21.57 19.48
C CYS A 95 -7.40 20.24 20.25
N LYS A 96 -6.19 19.69 20.39
CA LYS A 96 -5.88 18.42 21.09
C LYS A 96 -6.70 17.21 20.66
N PHE A 97 -7.33 17.25 19.48
CA PHE A 97 -8.10 16.11 18.98
C PHE A 97 -7.19 14.97 18.54
N GLU A 98 -7.53 13.75 18.95
CA GLU A 98 -6.79 12.53 18.65
C GLU A 98 -7.52 11.73 17.57
N PHE A 99 -6.82 11.43 16.48
CA PHE A 99 -7.42 10.80 15.32
C PHE A 99 -6.44 9.87 14.59
N CYS A 100 -6.98 9.00 13.75
CA CYS A 100 -6.21 8.13 12.88
C CYS A 100 -5.80 8.86 11.60
N TRP A 101 -4.52 8.86 11.25
CA TRP A 101 -3.99 9.50 10.04
C TRP A 101 -4.60 8.96 8.73
N LEU A 102 -4.96 7.67 8.70
CA LEU A 102 -5.45 7.01 7.50
C LEU A 102 -6.90 7.39 7.19
N CYS A 103 -7.82 7.18 8.13
CA CYS A 103 -9.25 7.41 7.92
C CYS A 103 -9.76 8.76 8.46
N LEU A 104 -8.94 9.51 9.18
CA LEU A 104 -9.32 10.77 9.86
C LEU A 104 -10.42 10.62 10.93
N GLY A 105 -10.79 9.38 11.28
CA GLY A 105 -11.72 9.05 12.36
C GLY A 105 -11.10 9.23 13.75
N ALA A 106 -11.95 9.37 14.78
CA ALA A 106 -11.51 9.55 16.15
C ALA A 106 -10.66 8.35 16.62
N TRP A 107 -9.56 8.60 17.32
CA TRP A 107 -8.69 7.52 17.80
C TRP A 107 -9.40 6.64 18.84
N ALA A 108 -10.28 7.23 19.64
CA ALA A 108 -11.09 6.48 20.61
C ALA A 108 -11.99 5.40 19.99
N GLU A 109 -12.31 5.53 18.70
CA GLU A 109 -13.10 4.54 17.95
C GLU A 109 -12.22 3.45 17.32
N HIS A 110 -10.89 3.51 17.46
CA HIS A 110 -9.97 2.47 17.01
C HIS A 110 -9.69 1.50 18.17
N GLY A 111 -10.51 0.44 18.27
CA GLY A 111 -10.35 -0.61 19.28
C GLY A 111 -11.16 -1.87 18.95
N GLU A 112 -11.03 -2.92 19.75
CA GLU A 112 -11.68 -4.23 19.49
C GLU A 112 -13.21 -4.14 19.34
N ARG A 113 -13.87 -3.14 19.93
CA ARG A 113 -15.33 -3.01 20.00
C ARG A 113 -16.00 -2.42 18.74
N THR A 114 -15.25 -1.86 17.80
CA THR A 114 -15.77 -1.13 16.62
C THR A 114 -15.49 -1.84 15.29
N GLY A 115 -15.09 -3.12 15.33
CA GLY A 115 -14.56 -3.83 14.15
C GLY A 115 -13.03 -3.83 14.07
N GLY A 116 -12.36 -3.39 15.14
CA GLY A 116 -10.91 -3.50 15.33
C GLY A 116 -10.11 -2.48 14.53
N PHE A 117 -8.82 -2.41 14.82
CA PHE A 117 -7.81 -1.63 14.09
C PHE A 117 -7.85 -1.82 12.54
N TYR A 118 -8.59 -2.83 12.05
CA TYR A 118 -8.72 -3.25 10.65
C TYR A 118 -9.83 -2.56 9.86
N ALA A 119 -10.89 -2.03 10.50
CA ALA A 119 -12.01 -1.41 9.80
C ALA A 119 -11.55 -0.22 8.94
N CYS A 120 -10.53 0.52 9.39
CA CYS A 120 -9.98 1.66 8.67
C CYS A 120 -9.25 1.29 7.36
N ASN A 121 -8.93 0.02 7.12
CA ASN A 121 -8.21 -0.42 5.92
C ASN A 121 -9.14 -0.71 4.74
N ARG A 122 -10.42 -0.97 5.00
CA ARG A 122 -11.41 -1.22 3.96
C ARG A 122 -11.72 0.07 3.22
N TYR A 123 -11.80 -0.03 1.89
CA TYR A 123 -12.35 1.03 1.07
C TYR A 123 -13.86 0.81 0.99
N GLU A 124 -14.65 1.76 1.47
CA GLU A 124 -16.11 1.76 1.37
C GLU A 124 -16.47 2.88 0.39
N ALA A 125 -16.95 2.51 -0.81
CA ALA A 125 -17.44 3.48 -1.77
C ALA A 125 -18.79 4.03 -1.27
N ALA A 126 -18.96 5.36 -1.30
CA ALA A 126 -20.26 5.94 -1.01
C ALA A 126 -21.21 5.62 -2.17
N GLU A 127 -22.21 4.76 -1.94
CA GLU A 127 -23.32 4.60 -2.87
C GLU A 127 -24.23 5.83 -2.78
N GLN A 128 -24.31 6.59 -3.87
CA GLN A 128 -25.36 7.59 -4.03
C GLN A 128 -26.40 7.04 -5.00
N GLU A 129 -27.60 6.81 -4.48
CA GLU A 129 -28.76 6.47 -5.31
C GLU A 129 -29.30 7.73 -5.99
N GLY A 130 -29.30 7.74 -7.31
CA GLY A 130 -29.79 8.87 -8.11
C GLY A 130 -29.79 8.57 -9.61
N VAL A 131 -30.68 9.22 -10.35
CA VAL A 131 -30.69 9.18 -11.82
C VAL A 131 -29.70 10.22 -12.32
N TYR A 132 -28.51 9.77 -12.71
CA TYR A 132 -27.46 10.62 -13.28
C TYR A 132 -27.53 10.61 -14.80
N ASP A 133 -27.32 11.80 -15.40
CA ASP A 133 -27.00 11.88 -16.83
C ASP A 133 -25.61 11.25 -17.12
N GLU A 134 -25.31 11.02 -18.39
CA GLU A 134 -24.07 10.34 -18.80
C GLU A 134 -22.81 11.15 -18.48
N ALA A 135 -22.87 12.49 -18.53
CA ALA A 135 -21.73 13.35 -18.24
C ALA A 135 -21.42 13.39 -16.73
N GLU A 136 -22.47 13.47 -15.91
CA GLU A 136 -22.38 13.44 -14.45
C GLU A 136 -21.88 12.08 -13.96
N ARG A 137 -22.37 10.99 -14.56
CA ARG A 137 -21.90 9.63 -14.29
C ARG A 137 -20.40 9.47 -14.56
N ARG A 138 -19.89 10.03 -15.67
CA ARG A 138 -18.45 10.02 -15.98
C ARG A 138 -17.62 10.80 -14.97
N ARG A 139 -18.10 11.96 -14.53
CA ARG A 139 -17.41 12.76 -13.50
C ARG A 139 -17.34 12.02 -12.17
N GLU A 140 -18.45 11.40 -11.75
CA GLU A 140 -18.47 10.63 -10.50
C GLU A 140 -17.58 9.39 -10.58
N MET A 141 -17.57 8.68 -11.72
CA MET A 141 -16.63 7.57 -11.93
C MET A 141 -15.16 8.01 -11.86
N ALA A 142 -14.83 9.18 -12.42
CA ALA A 142 -13.48 9.72 -12.36
C ALA A 142 -13.10 10.10 -10.91
N LYS A 143 -14.01 10.76 -10.19
CA LYS A 143 -13.85 11.11 -8.78
C LYS A 143 -13.65 9.87 -7.90
N ASN A 144 -14.52 8.86 -8.04
CA ASN A 144 -14.41 7.61 -7.31
C ASN A 144 -13.09 6.88 -7.61
N SER A 145 -12.64 6.91 -8.86
CA SER A 145 -11.35 6.32 -9.24
C SER A 145 -10.17 7.04 -8.58
N LEU A 146 -10.22 8.37 -8.46
CA LEU A 146 -9.19 9.18 -7.81
C LEU A 146 -9.19 9.01 -6.28
N GLU A 147 -10.35 9.04 -5.64
CA GLU A 147 -10.49 8.80 -4.20
C GLU A 147 -9.98 7.42 -3.81
N LYS A 148 -10.29 6.42 -4.64
CA LYS A 148 -9.80 5.06 -4.46
C LYS A 148 -8.28 4.96 -4.63
N TYR A 149 -7.71 5.55 -5.68
CA TYR A 149 -6.26 5.61 -5.83
C TYR A 149 -5.61 6.25 -4.59
N THR A 150 -6.15 7.37 -4.15
CA THR A 150 -5.70 8.08 -2.95
C THR A 150 -5.73 7.15 -1.73
N HIS A 151 -6.82 6.42 -1.51
CA HIS A 151 -6.96 5.48 -0.38
C HIS A 151 -5.83 4.44 -0.33
N TYR A 152 -5.56 3.76 -1.45
CA TYR A 152 -4.53 2.72 -1.50
C TYR A 152 -3.12 3.32 -1.47
N TYR A 153 -2.90 4.43 -2.18
CA TYR A 153 -1.60 5.08 -2.25
C TYR A 153 -1.14 5.61 -0.90
N GLU A 154 -2.01 6.29 -0.15
CA GLU A 154 -1.67 6.81 1.17
C GLU A 154 -1.25 5.71 2.15
N ARG A 155 -1.90 4.54 2.09
CA ARG A 155 -1.58 3.38 2.94
C ARG A 155 -0.29 2.70 2.51
N TRP A 156 -0.07 2.57 1.21
CA TRP A 156 1.20 2.10 0.64
C TRP A 156 2.36 3.01 1.07
N ALA A 157 2.23 4.32 0.88
CA ALA A 157 3.25 5.31 1.23
C ALA A 157 3.50 5.37 2.74
N SER A 158 2.43 5.23 3.54
CA SER A 158 2.54 5.16 5.00
C SER A 158 3.35 3.95 5.45
N ASN A 159 3.11 2.76 4.89
CA ASN A 159 3.89 1.57 5.23
C ASN A 159 5.34 1.65 4.74
N GLN A 160 5.58 2.27 3.58
CA GLN A 160 6.94 2.55 3.11
C GLN A 160 7.71 3.43 4.09
N LEU A 161 7.09 4.49 4.60
CA LEU A 161 7.70 5.37 5.59
C LEU A 161 7.96 4.63 6.91
N SER A 162 7.01 3.82 7.38
CA SER A 162 7.20 2.98 8.58
C SER A 162 8.38 2.01 8.42
N ARG A 163 8.53 1.40 7.24
CA ARG A 163 9.65 0.51 6.91
C ARG A 163 10.99 1.24 6.93
N GLN A 164 11.08 2.42 6.32
CA GLN A 164 12.31 3.23 6.32
C GLN A 164 12.76 3.58 7.76
N LYS A 165 11.80 3.87 8.65
CA LYS A 165 12.09 4.12 10.06
C LYS A 165 12.55 2.87 10.78
N ALA A 166 11.88 1.74 10.58
CA ALA A 166 12.29 0.46 11.16
C ALA A 166 13.71 0.06 10.71
N LEU A 167 14.06 0.30 9.44
CA LEU A 167 15.42 0.11 8.92
C LEU A 167 16.44 1.03 9.59
N ALA A 168 16.10 2.30 9.80
CA ALA A 168 16.99 3.24 10.49
C ALA A 168 17.24 2.83 11.96
N VAL A 169 16.19 2.37 12.66
CA VAL A 169 16.33 1.86 14.04
C VAL A 169 17.11 0.55 14.06
N LEU A 170 16.83 -0.39 13.15
CA LEU A 170 17.59 -1.63 13.00
C LEU A 170 19.08 -1.35 12.82
N ASN A 171 19.43 -0.40 11.94
CA ASN A 171 20.82 0.00 11.72
C ASN A 171 21.45 0.54 13.02
N GLN A 172 20.77 1.47 13.71
CA GLN A 172 21.26 2.00 14.99
C GLN A 172 21.43 0.90 16.06
N MET A 173 20.49 -0.06 16.10
CA MET A 173 20.55 -1.22 16.99
C MET A 173 21.80 -2.05 16.69
N GLN A 174 22.02 -2.41 15.43
CA GLN A 174 23.18 -3.21 15.02
C GLN A 174 24.52 -2.53 15.25
N THR A 175 24.61 -1.20 15.12
CA THR A 175 25.90 -0.49 15.14
C THR A 175 26.29 0.11 16.48
N VAL A 176 25.33 0.55 17.30
CA VAL A 176 25.62 1.38 18.49
C VAL A 176 24.80 0.99 19.71
N GLN A 177 23.50 0.69 19.55
CA GLN A 177 22.62 0.53 20.71
C GLN A 177 22.72 -0.87 21.35
N LEU A 178 23.05 -1.92 20.58
CA LEU A 178 23.17 -3.28 21.12
C LEU A 178 24.36 -3.41 22.09
N GLU A 179 25.53 -2.87 21.72
CA GLU A 179 26.73 -2.83 22.57
C GLU A 179 26.44 -2.06 23.87
N LYS A 180 25.87 -0.85 23.77
CA LYS A 180 25.48 -0.05 24.95
C LYS A 180 24.49 -0.78 25.85
N LEU A 181 23.53 -1.51 25.26
CA LEU A 181 22.56 -2.29 26.02
C LEU A 181 23.21 -3.48 26.71
N SER A 182 24.13 -4.17 26.02
CA SER A 182 24.94 -5.26 26.57
C SER A 182 25.71 -4.80 27.81
N ASP A 183 26.37 -3.63 27.74
CA ASP A 183 27.12 -3.05 28.86
C ASP A 183 26.21 -2.71 30.05
N LEU A 184 25.07 -2.07 29.80
CA LEU A 184 24.13 -1.66 30.84
C LEU A 184 23.43 -2.83 31.53
N GLN A 185 23.15 -3.90 30.79
CA GLN A 185 22.46 -5.09 31.28
C GLN A 185 23.43 -6.20 31.73
N CYS A 186 24.75 -5.98 31.62
CA CYS A 186 25.78 -6.98 31.87
C CYS A 186 25.49 -8.33 31.18
N THR A 187 24.94 -8.28 29.96
CA THR A 187 24.44 -9.44 29.22
C THR A 187 25.13 -9.50 27.86
N PRO A 188 25.75 -10.63 27.47
CA PRO A 188 26.44 -10.73 26.18
C PRO A 188 25.53 -10.42 25.00
N GLU A 189 26.05 -9.73 23.98
CA GLU A 189 25.29 -9.38 22.75
C GLU A 189 24.66 -10.58 22.06
N THR A 190 25.27 -11.77 22.16
CA THR A 190 24.72 -13.02 21.61
C THR A 190 23.36 -13.38 22.20
N GLN A 191 23.09 -13.00 23.45
CA GLN A 191 21.79 -13.18 24.10
C GLN A 191 20.80 -12.05 23.77
N LEU A 192 21.27 -10.93 23.23
CA LEU A 192 20.44 -9.78 22.83
C LEU A 192 20.06 -9.79 21.34
N LYS A 193 20.53 -10.78 20.57
CA LYS A 193 20.26 -10.91 19.13
C LYS A 193 18.77 -10.92 18.78
N PHE A 194 17.90 -11.40 19.69
CA PHE A 194 16.45 -11.39 19.50
C PHE A 194 15.87 -9.98 19.22
N ILE A 195 16.55 -8.91 19.69
CA ILE A 195 16.14 -7.52 19.43
C ILE A 195 16.33 -7.20 17.93
N ILE A 196 17.45 -7.63 17.35
CA ILE A 196 17.74 -7.46 15.92
C ILE A 196 16.75 -8.28 15.10
N ASP A 197 16.50 -9.52 15.50
CA ASP A 197 15.54 -10.40 14.82
C ASP A 197 14.12 -9.81 14.87
N ALA A 198 13.71 -9.20 16.00
CA ALA A 198 12.43 -8.52 16.12
C ALA A 198 12.31 -7.30 15.19
N TRP A 199 13.38 -6.50 15.05
CA TRP A 199 13.38 -5.37 14.12
C TRP A 199 13.39 -5.81 12.65
N LEU A 200 14.10 -6.89 12.32
CA LEU A 200 14.03 -7.51 10.99
C LEU A 200 12.60 -7.95 10.65
N GLU A 201 11.91 -8.59 11.61
CA GLU A 201 10.52 -9.00 11.43
C GLU A 201 9.58 -7.79 11.21
N ILE A 202 9.79 -6.69 11.93
CA ILE A 202 9.03 -5.44 11.72
C ILE A 202 9.27 -4.87 10.30
N VAL A 203 10.51 -4.90 9.82
CA VAL A 203 10.87 -4.45 8.46
C VAL A 203 10.18 -5.32 7.41
N GLU A 204 10.13 -6.63 7.60
CA GLU A 204 9.45 -7.55 6.69
C GLU A 204 7.92 -7.41 6.75
N CYS A 205 7.33 -7.31 7.95
CA CYS A 205 5.90 -7.05 8.12
C CYS A 205 5.46 -5.77 7.39
N THR A 206 6.21 -4.68 7.56
CA THR A 206 5.89 -3.40 6.90
C THR A 206 6.07 -3.45 5.39
N ARG A 207 7.03 -4.25 4.88
CA ARG A 207 7.18 -4.53 3.44
C ARG A 207 5.97 -5.27 2.90
N VAL A 208 5.55 -6.35 3.55
CA VAL A 208 4.38 -7.15 3.15
C VAL A 208 3.12 -6.29 3.17
N LEU A 209 2.86 -5.57 4.27
CA LEU A 209 1.71 -4.67 4.40
C LEU A 209 1.69 -3.55 3.36
N LYS A 210 2.85 -3.04 2.95
CA LYS A 210 2.91 -2.07 1.85
C LYS A 210 2.33 -2.68 0.56
N TRP A 211 2.78 -3.87 0.20
CA TRP A 211 2.39 -4.50 -1.06
C TRP A 211 0.95 -5.02 -1.07
N THR A 212 0.35 -5.35 0.07
CA THR A 212 -1.09 -5.70 0.12
C THR A 212 -2.00 -4.57 -0.36
N TYR A 213 -1.59 -3.31 -0.27
CA TYR A 213 -2.39 -2.19 -0.81
C TYR A 213 -2.31 -2.06 -2.33
N ALA A 214 -1.17 -2.40 -2.93
CA ALA A 214 -1.08 -2.49 -4.40
C ALA A 214 -1.95 -3.62 -4.92
N TYR A 215 -2.00 -4.75 -4.20
CA TYR A 215 -2.90 -5.86 -4.50
C TYR A 215 -4.38 -5.47 -4.37
N GLY A 216 -4.77 -4.85 -3.25
CA GLY A 216 -6.15 -4.43 -3.03
C GLY A 216 -6.65 -3.43 -4.08
N GLU A 217 -5.78 -2.55 -4.60
CA GLU A 217 -6.14 -1.66 -5.70
C GLU A 217 -6.40 -2.44 -7.01
N ALA A 218 -5.57 -3.44 -7.29
CA ALA A 218 -5.73 -4.30 -8.47
C ALA A 218 -6.99 -5.17 -8.41
N GLU A 219 -7.26 -5.85 -7.28
CA GLU A 219 -8.45 -6.69 -7.09
C GLU A 219 -9.73 -5.87 -7.25
N SER A 220 -9.80 -4.73 -6.60
CA SER A 220 -10.97 -3.87 -6.69
C SER A 220 -11.10 -3.23 -8.08
N GLY A 221 -10.03 -3.16 -8.88
CA GLY A 221 -10.08 -2.85 -10.31
C GLY A 221 -10.74 -3.97 -11.12
N LEU A 222 -10.39 -5.23 -10.80
CA LEU A 222 -11.02 -6.41 -11.40
C LEU A 222 -12.50 -6.53 -11.06
N GLU A 223 -12.90 -6.27 -9.80
CA GLU A 223 -14.31 -6.26 -9.40
C GLU A 223 -15.14 -5.26 -10.22
N ARG A 224 -14.58 -4.09 -10.52
CA ARG A 224 -15.25 -3.10 -11.40
C ARG A 224 -15.38 -3.60 -12.83
N LEU A 225 -14.33 -4.17 -13.39
CA LEU A 225 -14.37 -4.75 -14.74
C LEU A 225 -15.41 -5.87 -14.80
N HIS A 226 -15.49 -6.69 -13.75
CA HIS A 226 -16.50 -7.73 -13.61
C HIS A 226 -17.92 -7.14 -13.58
N GLN A 227 -18.20 -6.16 -12.72
CA GLN A 227 -19.51 -5.49 -12.66
C GLN A 227 -19.88 -4.80 -13.99
N CYS A 228 -18.93 -4.17 -14.67
CA CYS A 228 -19.15 -3.56 -15.99
C CYS A 228 -19.49 -4.61 -17.04
N ALA A 229 -18.70 -5.70 -17.10
CA ALA A 229 -18.92 -6.80 -18.03
C ALA A 229 -20.27 -7.49 -17.77
N GLU A 230 -20.61 -7.73 -16.50
CA GLU A 230 -21.88 -8.33 -16.09
C GLU A 230 -23.08 -7.43 -16.46
N LYS A 231 -22.99 -6.12 -16.20
CA LYS A 231 -24.06 -5.18 -16.55
C LYS A 231 -24.23 -5.02 -18.06
N GLU A 232 -23.15 -5.00 -18.83
CA GLU A 232 -23.23 -4.96 -20.29
C GLU A 232 -23.75 -6.28 -20.87
N LEU A 233 -23.29 -7.42 -20.35
CA LEU A 233 -23.79 -8.75 -20.71
C LEU A 233 -25.30 -8.89 -20.43
N ASN A 234 -25.76 -8.40 -19.26
CA ASN A 234 -27.16 -8.46 -18.88
C ASN A 234 -28.09 -7.78 -19.89
N LYS A 235 -27.66 -6.68 -20.54
CA LYS A 235 -28.45 -6.01 -21.60
C LYS A 235 -28.74 -6.94 -22.78
N PHE A 236 -27.81 -7.84 -23.10
CA PHE A 236 -27.98 -8.81 -24.18
C PHE A 236 -28.79 -10.02 -23.72
N ILE A 237 -28.64 -10.45 -22.47
CA ILE A 237 -29.42 -11.54 -21.88
C ILE A 237 -30.91 -11.19 -21.75
N THR A 238 -31.24 -9.95 -21.35
CA THR A 238 -32.63 -9.50 -21.20
C THR A 238 -33.32 -9.14 -22.52
N GLY A 239 -32.57 -9.11 -23.64
CA GLY A 239 -33.10 -8.79 -24.96
C GLY A 239 -33.25 -7.29 -25.24
N ASP A 240 -32.69 -6.43 -24.38
CA ASP A 240 -32.75 -4.97 -24.52
C ASP A 240 -31.65 -4.40 -25.45
N GLY A 241 -30.66 -5.21 -25.82
CA GLY A 241 -29.51 -4.80 -26.66
C GLY A 241 -29.69 -5.11 -28.15
N PRO A 242 -29.33 -4.20 -29.08
CA PRO A 242 -29.30 -4.50 -30.51
C PRO A 242 -28.26 -5.59 -30.83
N SER A 243 -28.60 -6.56 -31.68
CA SER A 243 -27.69 -7.64 -32.09
C SER A 243 -26.38 -7.14 -32.74
N MET A 244 -26.36 -5.92 -33.28
CA MET A 244 -25.17 -5.30 -33.89
C MET A 244 -24.15 -4.80 -32.86
N GLU A 245 -24.54 -4.55 -31.61
CA GLU A 245 -23.63 -4.08 -30.55
C GLU A 245 -22.93 -5.23 -29.82
N PHE A 246 -23.38 -6.48 -30.02
CA PHE A 246 -22.81 -7.66 -29.38
C PHE A 246 -21.39 -7.99 -29.89
N ASP A 247 -21.12 -7.77 -31.18
CA ASP A 247 -19.79 -7.99 -31.75
C ASP A 247 -18.76 -6.98 -31.22
N GLU A 248 -19.18 -5.73 -30.96
CA GLU A 248 -18.33 -4.71 -30.34
C GLU A 248 -18.07 -5.04 -28.86
N PHE A 249 -19.10 -5.49 -28.13
CA PHE A 249 -18.97 -5.98 -26.76
C PHE A 249 -18.00 -7.17 -26.66
N ARG A 250 -18.11 -8.14 -27.59
CA ARG A 250 -17.20 -9.28 -27.67
C ARG A 250 -15.76 -8.85 -27.91
N ALA A 251 -15.53 -7.88 -28.81
CA ALA A 251 -14.20 -7.34 -29.06
C ALA A 251 -13.62 -6.61 -27.83
N LYS A 252 -14.45 -5.85 -27.09
CA LYS A 252 -14.06 -5.21 -25.82
C LYS A 252 -13.68 -6.23 -24.75
N LEU A 253 -14.49 -7.28 -24.56
CA LEU A 253 -14.22 -8.36 -23.61
C LEU A 253 -12.91 -9.09 -23.92
N ALA A 254 -12.66 -9.41 -25.19
CA ALA A 254 -11.42 -10.05 -25.61
C ALA A 254 -10.16 -9.17 -25.40
N GLY A 255 -10.34 -7.84 -25.31
CA GLY A 255 -9.25 -6.90 -24.99
C GLY A 255 -9.01 -6.69 -23.49
N LEU A 256 -9.87 -7.23 -22.63
CA LEU A 256 -9.73 -7.18 -21.16
C LEU A 256 -8.98 -8.39 -20.57
N THR A 257 -8.83 -9.47 -21.35
CA THR A 257 -8.05 -10.68 -21.04
C THR A 257 -6.65 -10.61 -21.61
#